data_AF-A0A3C1YD31-F1
#
_entry.id   AF-A0A3C1YD31-F1
#
_cell.length_a   1.000
_cell.length_b   1.000
_cell.length_c   1.000
_cell.angle_alpha   90.00
_cell.angle_beta   90.00
_cell.angle_gamma   90.00
#
_symmetry.space_group_name_H-M   'P 1'
#
loop_
_entity.id
_entity.type
_entity.pdbx_description
1 polymer ?
#
loop_
_entity_poly.entity_id
_entity_poly.type
_entity_poly.pdbx_seq_one_letter_code
_entity_poly.pdbx_strand_id
1 'polypeptide(L)'
;PSLTAWTEWGLLGCNMSSENLLNLAPRDGDAFALSIQRIIYDELGKKVEVIIYGDGAYKDPVTGIYELADPQPCLGSTAAFKEGRMREGIKYKLVADSAHAEGKTIAEIEALLSEHKQKKFGQDEMVSEGTTPRKLEDLIASLADLVSGSADAGTPLILVKGLFVER
;
A
#
# COMPACT_ATOMS: atom_id res chain seq x y z
N PRO A 1 -21.92 26.30 -15.94
CA PRO A 1 -22.04 24.95 -15.35
C PRO A 1 -20.66 24.42 -14.94
N SER A 2 -20.39 24.27 -13.64
CA SER A 2 -19.20 23.54 -13.20
C SER A 2 -19.42 22.07 -13.55
N LEU A 3 -18.70 21.56 -14.55
CA LEU A 3 -18.68 20.13 -14.83
C LEU A 3 -18.10 19.44 -13.60
N THR A 4 -18.80 18.44 -13.09
CA THR A 4 -18.30 17.59 -12.01
C THR A 4 -17.08 16.84 -12.53
N ALA A 5 -16.03 16.76 -11.71
CA ALA A 5 -14.81 16.05 -12.09
C ALA A 5 -15.11 14.57 -12.39
N TRP A 6 -14.38 14.00 -13.36
CA TRP A 6 -14.59 12.62 -13.84
C TRP A 6 -14.20 11.56 -12.81
N THR A 7 -13.24 11.89 -11.96
CA THR A 7 -12.81 11.15 -10.77
C THR A 7 -12.51 12.16 -9.66
N GLU A 8 -12.35 11.71 -8.41
CA GLU A 8 -11.92 12.54 -7.28
C GLU A 8 -10.55 13.20 -7.51
N TRP A 9 -9.73 12.63 -8.41
CA TRP A 9 -8.42 13.14 -8.79
C TRP A 9 -8.47 14.19 -9.91
N GLY A 10 -9.58 14.28 -10.65
CA GLY A 10 -9.74 15.22 -11.76
C GLY A 10 -8.58 15.15 -12.77
N LEU A 11 -7.97 16.29 -13.07
CA LEU A 11 -6.80 16.37 -13.95
C LEU A 11 -5.47 16.04 -13.26
N LEU A 12 -5.42 15.95 -11.92
CA LEU A 12 -4.17 15.63 -11.21
C LEU A 12 -3.74 14.18 -11.40
N GLY A 13 -4.69 13.28 -11.65
CA GLY A 13 -4.43 11.87 -11.94
C GLY A 13 -4.33 11.53 -13.42
N CYS A 14 -4.18 12.53 -14.31
CA CYS A 14 -4.10 12.30 -15.74
C CYS A 14 -2.65 12.14 -16.22
N ASN A 15 -2.49 11.42 -17.33
CA ASN A 15 -1.21 11.33 -18.03
C ASN A 15 -1.37 11.83 -19.48
N MET A 16 -0.28 12.25 -20.10
CA MET A 16 -0.27 12.63 -21.51
C MET A 16 -0.41 11.38 -22.39
N SER A 17 -1.41 11.36 -23.27
CA SER A 17 -1.57 10.29 -24.27
C SER A 17 -1.00 10.69 -25.63
N SER A 18 -1.19 11.95 -26.02
CA SER A 18 -0.59 12.58 -27.20
C SER A 18 -0.55 14.09 -27.01
N GLU A 19 0.04 14.85 -27.94
CA GLU A 19 0.19 16.31 -27.84
C GLU A 19 -1.09 17.06 -27.45
N ASN A 20 -2.27 16.53 -27.81
CA ASN A 20 -3.57 17.16 -27.54
C ASN A 20 -4.54 16.26 -26.76
N LEU A 21 -4.09 15.11 -26.23
CA LEU A 21 -4.95 14.17 -25.52
C LEU A 21 -4.39 13.81 -24.15
N LEU A 22 -5.29 13.77 -23.17
CA LEU A 22 -5.04 13.30 -21.83
C LEU A 22 -5.67 11.94 -21.61
N ASN A 23 -4.95 11.05 -20.96
CA ASN A 23 -5.48 9.83 -20.38
C ASN A 23 -5.94 10.14 -18.95
N LEU A 24 -7.25 10.07 -18.70
CA LEU A 24 -7.82 10.34 -17.38
C LEU A 24 -7.69 9.12 -16.48
N ALA A 25 -7.70 9.36 -15.17
CA ALA A 25 -7.83 8.29 -14.19
C ALA A 25 -9.08 7.44 -14.45
N PRO A 26 -9.03 6.13 -14.16
CA PRO A 26 -10.15 5.21 -14.41
C PRO A 26 -11.38 5.60 -13.60
N ARG A 27 -12.55 5.59 -14.24
CA ARG A 27 -13.83 5.99 -13.63
C ARG A 27 -14.37 4.95 -12.64
N ASP A 28 -14.35 3.69 -13.04
CA ASP A 28 -14.92 2.57 -12.29
C ASP A 28 -13.81 1.58 -11.93
N GLY A 29 -12.72 2.09 -11.33
CA GLY A 29 -11.52 1.31 -11.03
C GLY A 29 -11.82 0.05 -10.20
N ASP A 30 -12.70 0.14 -9.21
CA ASP A 30 -13.10 -1.02 -8.41
C ASP A 30 -13.81 -2.09 -9.24
N ALA A 31 -14.74 -1.66 -10.11
CA ALA A 31 -15.48 -2.59 -10.97
C ALA A 31 -14.53 -3.30 -11.95
N PHE A 32 -13.54 -2.57 -12.47
CA PHE A 32 -12.50 -3.16 -13.29
C PHE A 32 -11.63 -4.15 -12.49
N ALA A 33 -11.18 -3.80 -11.28
CA ALA A 33 -10.41 -4.70 -10.42
C ALA A 33 -11.19 -6.00 -10.10
N LEU A 34 -12.48 -5.89 -9.81
CA LEU A 34 -13.36 -7.05 -9.60
C LEU A 34 -13.51 -7.91 -10.86
N SER A 35 -13.56 -7.29 -12.04
CA SER A 35 -13.63 -8.03 -13.31
C SER A 35 -12.36 -8.86 -13.56
N ILE A 36 -11.18 -8.29 -13.26
CA ILE A 36 -9.89 -8.99 -13.38
C ILE A 36 -9.80 -10.13 -12.35
N GLN A 37 -10.19 -9.88 -11.10
CA GLN A 37 -10.26 -10.92 -10.06
C GLN A 37 -11.13 -12.11 -10.52
N ARG A 38 -12.29 -11.82 -11.10
CA ARG A 38 -13.20 -12.84 -11.63
C ARG A 38 -12.58 -13.63 -12.77
N ILE A 39 -11.97 -12.96 -13.75
CA ILE A 39 -11.29 -13.63 -14.88
C ILE A 39 -10.20 -14.58 -14.36
N ILE A 40 -9.37 -14.13 -13.41
CA ILE A 40 -8.31 -14.97 -12.81
C ILE A 40 -8.89 -16.18 -12.09
N TYR A 41 -10.00 -16.01 -11.37
CA TYR A 41 -10.66 -17.12 -10.69
C TYR A 41 -11.28 -18.11 -11.68
N ASP A 42 -11.99 -17.63 -12.70
CA ASP A 42 -12.69 -18.46 -13.69
C ASP A 42 -11.68 -19.27 -14.54
N GLU A 43 -10.53 -18.68 -14.89
CA GLU A 43 -9.49 -19.33 -15.70
C GLU A 43 -8.52 -20.22 -14.89
N LEU A 44 -8.16 -19.80 -13.67
CA LEU A 44 -7.06 -20.43 -12.90
C LEU A 44 -7.50 -21.05 -11.57
N GLY A 45 -8.75 -20.85 -11.16
CA GLY A 45 -9.27 -21.28 -9.85
C GLY A 45 -8.55 -20.61 -8.67
N LYS A 46 -7.88 -19.48 -8.88
CA LYS A 46 -7.12 -18.76 -7.85
C LYS A 46 -7.88 -17.53 -7.40
N LYS A 47 -8.15 -17.44 -6.10
CA LYS A 47 -8.65 -16.22 -5.47
C LYS A 47 -7.47 -15.29 -5.21
N VAL A 48 -7.49 -14.13 -5.83
CA VAL A 48 -6.47 -13.08 -5.68
C VAL A 48 -7.16 -11.76 -5.37
N GLU A 49 -6.44 -10.81 -4.78
CA GLU A 49 -6.91 -9.43 -4.65
C GLU A 49 -6.21 -8.58 -5.72
N VAL A 50 -6.91 -7.56 -6.24
CA VAL A 50 -6.43 -6.74 -7.37
C VAL A 50 -6.42 -5.27 -6.94
N ILE A 51 -5.33 -4.58 -7.27
CA ILE A 51 -5.20 -3.12 -7.16
C ILE A 51 -4.86 -2.55 -8.53
N ILE A 52 -5.52 -1.46 -8.87
CA ILE A 52 -5.13 -0.53 -9.92
C ILE A 52 -4.39 0.61 -9.21
N TYR A 53 -3.15 0.85 -9.60
CA TYR A 53 -2.30 1.87 -9.00
C TYR A 53 -1.86 2.91 -10.03
N GLY A 54 -1.64 4.12 -9.57
CA GLY A 54 -0.91 5.18 -10.26
C GLY A 54 0.40 5.52 -9.52
N ASP A 55 0.97 6.66 -9.86
CA ASP A 55 2.27 7.10 -9.34
C ASP A 55 2.25 7.25 -7.80
N GLY A 56 3.21 6.60 -7.15
CA GLY A 56 3.31 6.49 -5.69
C GLY A 56 4.15 7.56 -5.03
N ALA A 57 4.69 8.54 -5.76
CA ALA A 57 5.65 9.51 -5.23
C ALA A 57 5.20 10.97 -5.47
N TYR A 58 5.03 11.73 -4.38
CA TYR A 58 4.81 13.18 -4.43
C TYR A 58 6.16 13.90 -4.31
N LYS A 59 6.49 14.80 -5.24
CA LYS A 59 7.66 15.67 -5.13
C LYS A 59 7.28 16.91 -4.35
N ASP A 60 7.87 17.10 -3.16
CA ASP A 60 7.77 18.34 -2.41
C ASP A 60 8.30 19.50 -3.31
N PRO A 61 7.47 20.50 -3.65
CA PRO A 61 7.85 21.58 -4.56
C PRO A 61 8.83 22.58 -3.94
N VAL A 62 9.02 22.58 -2.62
CA VAL A 62 9.95 23.46 -1.90
C VAL A 62 11.32 22.81 -1.74
N THR A 63 11.36 21.55 -1.30
CA THR A 63 12.63 20.84 -1.05
C THR A 63 13.13 20.04 -2.25
N GLY A 64 12.24 19.72 -3.20
CA GLY A 64 12.54 18.87 -4.35
C GLY A 64 12.68 17.39 -4.02
N ILE A 65 12.41 16.99 -2.78
CA ILE A 65 12.49 15.61 -2.30
C ILE A 65 11.18 14.90 -2.68
N TYR A 66 11.28 13.70 -3.24
CA TYR A 66 10.11 12.84 -3.40
C TYR A 66 9.80 12.21 -2.04
N GLU A 67 8.72 12.66 -1.42
CA GLU A 67 8.27 12.12 -0.15
C GLU A 67 7.23 11.03 -0.41
N LEU A 68 7.50 9.83 0.09
CA LEU A 68 6.53 8.73 0.24
C LEU A 68 5.63 8.96 1.47
N ALA A 69 5.44 10.21 1.88
CA ALA A 69 4.61 10.56 3.01
C ALA A 69 3.14 10.51 2.58
N ASP A 70 2.53 9.35 2.79
CA ASP A 70 1.07 9.11 2.67
C ASP A 70 0.55 9.14 1.21
N PRO A 71 1.22 8.46 0.26
CA PRO A 71 0.74 8.43 -1.10
C PRO A 71 -0.61 7.69 -1.13
N GLN A 72 -1.56 8.20 -1.94
CA GLN A 72 -2.81 7.51 -2.26
C GLN A 72 -2.80 7.06 -3.73
N PRO A 73 -1.89 6.15 -4.11
CA PRO A 73 -1.74 5.72 -5.49
C PRO A 73 -2.84 4.75 -5.93
N CYS A 74 -3.71 4.29 -5.02
CA CYS A 74 -4.77 3.35 -5.36
C CYS A 74 -5.90 4.03 -6.13
N LEU A 75 -6.07 3.67 -7.40
CA LEU A 75 -7.12 4.18 -8.31
C LEU A 75 -8.35 3.25 -8.37
N GLY A 76 -8.24 2.06 -7.77
CA GLY A 76 -9.34 1.10 -7.68
C GLY A 76 -8.86 -0.23 -7.12
N SER A 77 -9.69 -0.91 -6.33
CA SER A 77 -9.27 -2.16 -5.68
C SER A 77 -10.43 -3.10 -5.38
N THR A 78 -10.09 -4.37 -5.16
CA THR A 78 -11.02 -5.34 -4.59
C THR A 78 -11.32 -5.02 -3.11
N ALA A 79 -12.49 -5.44 -2.63
CA ALA A 79 -13.02 -5.04 -1.33
C ALA A 79 -12.10 -5.31 -0.14
N ALA A 80 -11.27 -6.35 -0.23
CA ALA A 80 -10.40 -6.76 0.85
C ALA A 80 -9.32 -5.69 1.19
N PHE A 81 -9.00 -4.77 0.27
CA PHE A 81 -8.12 -3.63 0.55
C PHE A 81 -8.80 -2.52 1.35
N LYS A 82 -10.11 -2.35 1.14
CA LYS A 82 -10.94 -1.28 1.69
C LYS A 82 -11.39 -1.51 3.13
N GLU A 83 -11.22 -2.73 3.64
CA GLU A 83 -11.51 -3.10 5.03
C GLU A 83 -10.59 -2.41 6.07
N GLY A 84 -9.81 -1.40 5.65
CA GLY A 84 -8.96 -0.63 6.56
C GLY A 84 -7.83 -1.48 7.16
N ARG A 85 -7.32 -2.45 6.40
CA ARG A 85 -6.20 -3.29 6.85
C ARG A 85 -4.95 -2.42 6.96
N MET A 86 -4.68 -1.97 8.19
CA MET A 86 -3.48 -1.22 8.52
C MET A 86 -2.32 -2.19 8.71
N ARG A 87 -1.16 -1.85 8.13
CA ARG A 87 0.10 -2.48 8.53
C ARG A 87 0.49 -1.91 9.88
N GLU A 88 0.23 -2.69 10.91
CA GLU A 88 0.60 -2.39 12.30
C GLU A 88 1.90 -3.13 12.65
N GLY A 89 2.56 -2.68 13.71
CA GLY A 89 3.74 -3.33 14.24
C GLY A 89 4.13 -2.79 15.59
N ILE A 90 5.00 -3.53 16.26
CA ILE A 90 5.71 -3.06 17.45
C ILE A 90 6.96 -2.31 17.03
N LYS A 91 7.46 -1.39 17.85
CA LYS A 91 8.82 -0.86 17.75
C LYS A 91 9.84 -1.95 18.06
N TYR A 92 10.05 -2.87 17.11
CA TYR A 92 10.90 -4.04 17.25
C TYR A 92 12.26 -3.69 17.85
N LYS A 93 12.90 -2.66 17.31
CA LYS A 93 14.22 -2.20 17.77
C LYS A 93 14.19 -1.66 19.20
N LEU A 94 13.18 -0.87 19.56
CA LEU A 94 13.04 -0.37 20.93
C LEU A 94 12.90 -1.53 21.93
N VAL A 95 12.01 -2.48 21.62
CA VAL A 95 11.77 -3.64 22.47
C VAL A 95 13.03 -4.50 22.60
N ALA A 96 13.75 -4.73 21.50
CA ALA A 96 14.99 -5.49 21.50
C ALA A 96 16.10 -4.78 22.30
N ASP A 97 16.28 -3.47 22.08
CA ASP A 97 17.33 -2.68 22.73
C ASP A 97 17.06 -2.54 24.24
N SER A 98 15.80 -2.33 24.65
CA SER A 98 15.40 -2.30 26.07
C SER A 98 15.63 -3.65 26.75
N ALA A 99 15.22 -4.76 26.12
CA ALA A 99 15.42 -6.09 26.64
C ALA A 99 16.91 -6.46 26.75
N HIS A 100 17.72 -6.02 25.79
CA HIS A 100 19.17 -6.20 25.84
C HIS A 100 19.81 -5.39 26.98
N ALA A 101 19.37 -4.15 27.19
CA ALA A 101 19.84 -3.31 28.30
C ALA A 101 19.49 -3.89 29.70
N GLU A 102 18.40 -4.65 29.80
CA GLU A 102 18.01 -5.43 30.99
C GLU A 102 18.85 -6.70 31.19
N GLY A 103 19.78 -7.01 30.29
CA GLY A 103 20.66 -8.18 30.36
C GLY A 103 20.04 -9.47 29.85
N LYS A 104 18.92 -9.40 29.10
CA LYS A 104 18.30 -10.60 28.51
C LYS A 104 19.18 -11.19 27.41
N THR A 105 19.17 -12.51 27.33
CA THR A 105 19.82 -13.27 26.26
C THR A 105 19.06 -13.11 24.94
N ILE A 106 19.72 -13.40 23.81
CA ILE A 106 19.10 -13.34 22.47
C ILE A 106 17.83 -14.19 22.41
N ALA A 107 17.86 -15.41 22.98
CA ALA A 107 16.69 -16.30 22.99
C ALA A 107 15.50 -15.70 23.76
N GLU A 108 15.76 -15.03 24.88
CA GLU A 108 14.71 -14.34 25.66
C GLU A 108 14.16 -13.12 24.92
N ILE A 109 15.02 -12.37 24.23
CA ILE A 109 14.60 -11.24 23.38
C ILE A 109 13.71 -11.73 22.24
N GLU A 110 14.10 -12.81 21.54
CA GLU A 110 13.31 -13.40 20.45
C GLU A 110 11.95 -13.94 20.92
N ALA A 111 11.91 -14.60 22.09
CA ALA A 111 10.68 -15.06 22.71
C ALA A 111 9.76 -13.88 23.05
N LEU A 112 10.31 -12.83 23.66
CA LEU A 112 9.56 -11.62 24.03
C LEU A 112 9.00 -10.89 22.80
N LEU A 113 9.80 -10.76 21.73
CA LEU A 113 9.35 -10.16 20.47
C LEU A 113 8.28 -11.01 19.78
N SER A 114 8.37 -12.33 19.85
CA SER A 114 7.35 -13.24 19.30
C SER A 114 6.03 -13.11 20.06
N GLU A 115 6.08 -13.03 21.39
CA GLU A 115 4.91 -12.78 22.23
C GLU A 115 4.27 -11.43 21.91
N HIS A 116 5.08 -10.38 21.76
CA HIS A 116 4.59 -9.04 21.41
C HIS A 116 3.95 -9.01 20.01
N LYS A 117 4.51 -9.73 19.02
CA LYS A 117 3.90 -9.82 17.68
C LYS A 117 2.50 -10.47 17.68
N GLN A 118 2.19 -11.30 18.67
CA GLN A 118 0.87 -11.94 18.80
C GLN A 118 -0.14 -11.09 19.59
N LYS A 119 0.32 -10.08 20.33
CA LYS A 119 -0.54 -9.15 21.07
C LYS A 119 -1.02 -8.03 20.15
N LYS A 120 -2.30 -7.69 20.25
CA LYS A 120 -2.83 -6.42 19.72
C LYS A 120 -2.61 -5.35 20.79
N PHE A 121 -1.69 -4.44 20.54
CA PHE A 121 -1.46 -3.28 21.41
C PHE A 121 -2.44 -2.16 21.03
N GLY A 122 -2.97 -1.45 22.03
CA GLY A 122 -3.71 -0.22 21.77
C GLY A 122 -2.79 0.86 21.19
N GLN A 123 -3.30 1.77 20.35
CA GLN A 123 -2.48 2.84 19.74
C GLN A 123 -1.71 3.69 20.78
N ASP A 124 -2.21 3.74 22.02
CA ASP A 124 -1.67 4.52 23.15
C ASP A 124 -0.60 3.78 23.98
N GLU A 125 -0.26 2.53 23.64
CA GLU A 125 0.82 1.82 24.32
C GLU A 125 2.18 2.24 23.75
N MET A 126 3.17 2.56 24.60
CA MET A 126 4.53 2.99 24.18
C MET A 126 5.20 2.08 23.14
N VAL A 127 4.80 0.80 23.13
CA VAL A 127 5.27 -0.25 22.21
C VAL A 127 4.81 -0.01 20.76
N SER A 128 3.65 0.64 20.58
CA SER A 128 3.00 0.97 19.30
C SER A 128 2.99 2.47 18.98
N GLU A 129 3.13 3.36 19.97
CA GLU A 129 3.23 4.81 19.77
C GLU A 129 4.31 5.14 18.73
N GLY A 130 4.03 5.99 17.74
CA GLY A 130 5.03 6.37 16.72
C GLY A 130 5.27 5.34 15.61
N THR A 131 4.52 4.24 15.57
CA THR A 131 4.30 3.53 14.31
C THR A 131 3.18 4.26 13.57
N THR A 132 3.46 4.87 12.41
CA THR A 132 2.41 5.48 11.60
C THR A 132 1.64 4.35 10.92
N PRO A 133 0.37 4.09 11.29
CA PRO A 133 -0.39 3.04 10.64
C PRO A 133 -0.53 3.41 9.16
N ARG A 134 -0.09 2.51 8.28
CA ARG A 134 -0.21 2.69 6.83
C ARG A 134 -1.24 1.74 6.30
N LYS A 135 -2.13 2.19 5.42
CA LYS A 135 -3.02 1.27 4.74
C LYS A 135 -2.20 0.33 3.88
N LEU A 136 -2.53 -0.96 3.94
CA LEU A 136 -1.83 -1.95 3.13
C LEU A 136 -2.00 -1.67 1.63
N GLU A 137 -3.14 -1.10 1.23
CA GLU A 137 -3.41 -0.69 -0.15
C GLU A 137 -2.35 0.28 -0.69
N ASP A 138 -2.08 1.36 0.05
CA ASP A 138 -1.13 2.40 -0.34
C ASP A 138 0.29 1.87 -0.39
N LEU A 139 0.69 1.05 0.60
CA LEU A 139 2.01 0.42 0.62
C LEU A 139 2.26 -0.50 -0.57
N ILE A 140 1.27 -1.32 -0.93
CA ILE A 140 1.40 -2.26 -2.04
C ILE A 140 1.45 -1.52 -3.36
N ALA A 141 0.58 -0.53 -3.54
CA ALA A 141 0.52 0.26 -4.75
C ALA A 141 1.81 1.08 -4.96
N SER A 142 2.36 1.71 -3.91
CA SER A 142 3.67 2.38 -4.01
C SER A 142 4.82 1.42 -4.30
N LEU A 143 4.80 0.21 -3.73
CA LEU A 143 5.80 -0.81 -4.05
C LEU A 143 5.67 -1.28 -5.50
N ALA A 144 4.44 -1.47 -5.99
CA ALA A 144 4.17 -1.87 -7.36
C ALA A 144 4.68 -0.80 -8.35
N ASP A 145 4.40 0.48 -8.08
CA ASP A 145 4.91 1.62 -8.86
C ASP A 145 6.45 1.64 -8.90
N LEU A 146 7.10 1.49 -7.75
CA LEU A 146 8.57 1.42 -7.68
C LEU A 146 9.16 0.26 -8.49
N VAL A 147 8.47 -0.87 -8.55
CA VAL A 147 8.92 -2.05 -9.31
C VAL A 147 8.62 -1.92 -10.80
N SER A 148 7.46 -1.38 -11.18
CA SER A 148 7.12 -1.20 -12.60
C SER A 148 7.93 -0.07 -13.23
N GLY A 149 8.22 0.99 -12.48
CA GLY A 149 8.86 2.21 -12.99
C GLY A 149 8.02 2.93 -14.05
N SER A 150 8.52 4.06 -14.52
CA SER A 150 7.80 4.96 -15.46
C SER A 150 8.20 4.79 -16.93
N ALA A 151 9.08 3.84 -17.28
CA ALA A 151 9.71 3.76 -18.61
C ALA A 151 9.59 2.39 -19.28
N ASP A 152 9.50 2.42 -20.62
CA ASP A 152 9.75 1.46 -21.73
C ASP A 152 9.53 -0.06 -21.59
N ALA A 153 9.56 -0.63 -20.39
CA ALA A 153 9.36 -2.06 -20.17
C ALA A 153 7.93 -2.50 -20.48
N GLY A 154 6.98 -1.55 -20.48
CA GLY A 154 5.56 -1.83 -20.73
C GLY A 154 4.97 -2.82 -19.73
N THR A 155 5.58 -2.99 -18.55
CA THR A 155 5.20 -3.95 -17.51
C THR A 155 3.88 -3.48 -16.88
N PRO A 156 2.72 -4.03 -17.29
CA PRO A 156 1.44 -3.47 -16.89
C PRO A 156 0.92 -4.11 -15.60
N LEU A 157 1.65 -5.08 -15.02
CA LEU A 157 1.16 -5.95 -13.97
C LEU A 157 2.29 -6.46 -13.08
N ILE A 158 2.10 -6.28 -11.77
CA ILE A 158 2.99 -6.76 -10.72
C ILE A 158 2.26 -7.82 -9.89
N LEU A 159 2.85 -9.01 -9.74
CA LEU A 159 2.34 -10.05 -8.84
C LEU A 159 3.01 -9.93 -7.47
N VAL A 160 2.20 -9.58 -6.47
CA VAL A 160 2.66 -9.46 -5.08
C VAL A 160 2.20 -10.68 -4.27
N LYS A 161 3.12 -11.29 -3.51
CA LYS A 161 2.87 -12.51 -2.72
C LYS A 161 3.25 -12.30 -1.25
N GLY A 162 2.52 -12.95 -0.34
CA GLY A 162 2.86 -13.01 1.08
C GLY A 162 2.46 -11.81 1.93
N LEU A 163 1.62 -10.91 1.41
CA LEU A 163 1.15 -9.72 2.16
C LEU A 163 -0.21 -9.89 2.83
N PHE A 164 -1.04 -10.79 2.30
CA PHE A 164 -2.25 -11.22 2.98
C PHE A 164 -1.95 -12.51 3.73
N VAL A 165 -1.88 -12.38 5.06
CA VAL A 165 -1.93 -13.54 5.95
C VAL A 165 -3.41 -13.80 6.19
N GLU A 166 -3.89 -14.97 5.79
CA GLU A 166 -5.19 -15.46 6.28
C GLU A 166 -5.10 -15.49 7.81
N ARG A 167 -5.93 -14.68 8.48
CA ARG A 167 -6.11 -14.74 9.93
C ARG A 167 -7.19 -15.75 10.26
#